data_AF-A0AAJ1F4E3-F1
#
_entry.id   AF-A0AAJ1F4E3-F1
#
_cell.length_a   1.000
_cell.length_b   1.000
_cell.length_c   1.000
_cell.angle_alpha   90.00
_cell.angle_beta   90.00
_cell.angle_gamma   90.00
#
_symmetry.space_group_name_H-M   'P 1'
#
loop_
_entity.id
_entity.type
_entity.pdbx_description
1 polymer ?
#
loop_
_entity_poly.entity_id
_entity_poly.type
_entity_poly.pdbx_seq_one_letter_code
_entity_poly.pdbx_strand_id
1 'polypeptide(L)'
;EEGGKRGSDYWTEYYVAEDHPEVTVTNYINLDMAGVNWPGGGGAPHGDPDPQIDENGYPKDSEIWPMRVYIGPSLDHDVVNQPGMVGLSNWIGSDALGLEEQMGTLVGVNYSDETWKTDVWLDMDRPEIIVYEDTTARSDHASFQENLGTVTVGFGGLVDGYWCYHQTCDTLQEMEDWMDTNGKGYGEENTGVANLVNSLDLITWWALLIFFHCDESPVLNAYL
;
A
#
# COMPACT_ATOMS: atom_id res chain seq x y z
N GLU A 1 -8.52 -18.45 -3.59
CA GLU A 1 -7.69 -18.17 -2.41
C GLU A 1 -6.29 -17.94 -2.92
N GLU A 2 -5.77 -16.74 -2.72
CA GLU A 2 -4.43 -16.38 -3.16
C GLU A 2 -3.42 -17.17 -2.33
N GLY A 3 -2.77 -18.15 -2.96
CA GLY A 3 -1.79 -19.03 -2.30
C GLY A 3 -0.43 -18.36 -2.02
N GLY A 4 -0.41 -17.02 -1.92
CA GLY A 4 0.81 -16.20 -1.89
C GLY A 4 1.74 -16.53 -0.72
N LYS A 5 1.17 -16.86 0.46
CA LYS A 5 1.97 -17.08 1.67
C LYS A 5 2.83 -18.35 1.67
N ARG A 6 2.61 -19.31 0.75
CA ARG A 6 3.25 -20.64 0.87
C ARG A 6 4.77 -20.57 0.85
N GLY A 7 5.33 -19.70 0.01
CA GLY A 7 6.78 -19.52 -0.09
C GLY A 7 7.34 -18.75 1.11
N SER A 8 6.71 -17.63 1.45
CA SER A 8 7.11 -16.78 2.57
C SER A 8 6.98 -17.49 3.91
N ASP A 9 5.87 -18.19 4.18
CA ASP A 9 5.66 -18.98 5.41
C ASP A 9 6.74 -20.04 5.55
N TYR A 10 7.03 -20.78 4.48
CA TYR A 10 8.06 -21.82 4.57
C TYR A 10 9.42 -21.22 4.95
N TRP A 11 9.76 -20.08 4.35
CA TRP A 11 11.03 -19.41 4.63
C TRP A 11 11.08 -18.78 6.02
N THR A 12 10.02 -18.08 6.46
CA THR A 12 10.03 -17.40 7.76
C THR A 12 9.89 -18.38 8.92
N GLU A 13 9.00 -19.39 8.82
CA GLU A 13 8.75 -20.37 9.88
C GLU A 13 9.91 -21.37 10.00
N TYR A 14 10.19 -22.14 8.93
CA TYR A 14 11.14 -23.25 9.03
C TYR A 14 12.58 -22.77 8.83
N TYR A 15 12.86 -22.02 7.77
CA TYR A 15 14.24 -21.65 7.47
C TYR A 15 14.80 -20.63 8.48
N VAL A 16 14.06 -19.56 8.79
CA VAL A 16 14.55 -18.53 9.73
C VAL A 16 14.27 -18.89 11.18
N ALA A 17 13.00 -19.02 11.59
CA ALA A 17 12.68 -19.15 13.00
C ALA A 17 13.16 -20.46 13.62
N GLU A 18 13.06 -21.59 12.89
CA GLU A 18 13.50 -22.89 13.38
C GLU A 18 14.98 -23.19 13.10
N ASP A 19 15.40 -23.19 11.82
CA ASP A 19 16.72 -23.66 11.40
C ASP A 19 17.85 -22.62 11.61
N HIS A 20 17.52 -21.33 11.58
CA HIS A 20 18.49 -20.22 11.65
C HIS A 20 18.09 -19.14 12.68
N PRO A 21 17.89 -19.48 13.97
CA PRO A 21 17.45 -18.53 15.00
C PRO A 21 18.47 -17.42 15.29
N GLU A 22 19.70 -17.55 14.80
CA GLU A 22 20.72 -16.49 14.81
C GLU A 22 20.44 -15.34 13.83
N VAL A 23 19.57 -15.56 12.84
CA VAL A 23 19.21 -14.56 11.84
C VAL A 23 18.05 -13.72 12.37
N THR A 24 18.22 -12.39 12.35
CA THR A 24 17.15 -11.44 12.68
C THR A 24 16.75 -10.68 11.43
N VAL A 25 15.46 -10.75 11.08
CA VAL A 25 14.88 -9.95 10.00
C VAL A 25 14.15 -8.76 10.62
N THR A 26 14.75 -7.58 10.53
CA THR A 26 14.22 -6.37 11.17
C THR A 26 13.12 -5.71 10.34
N ASN A 27 13.30 -5.67 9.02
CA ASN A 27 12.43 -4.96 8.09
C ASN A 27 12.17 -5.77 6.82
N TYR A 28 10.95 -5.66 6.28
CA TYR A 28 10.56 -6.25 4.99
C TYR A 28 9.80 -5.24 4.14
N ILE A 29 10.16 -5.12 2.86
CA ILE A 29 9.50 -4.22 1.90
C ILE A 29 8.68 -5.06 0.93
N ASN A 30 7.37 -4.86 0.93
CA ASN A 30 6.43 -5.58 0.07
C ASN A 30 6.05 -4.74 -1.15
N LEU A 31 6.36 -5.23 -2.35
CA LEU A 31 6.02 -4.58 -3.62
C LEU A 31 4.91 -5.33 -4.37
N ASP A 32 3.90 -5.76 -3.62
CA ASP A 32 2.74 -6.45 -4.18
C ASP A 32 1.69 -5.44 -4.66
N MET A 33 1.21 -5.61 -5.89
CA MET A 33 0.29 -4.66 -6.54
C MET A 33 0.81 -3.21 -6.57
N ALA A 34 2.14 -3.06 -6.57
CA ALA A 34 2.80 -1.77 -6.61
C ALA A 34 2.59 -1.08 -7.97
N GLY A 35 2.30 0.21 -7.96
CA GLY A 35 2.36 1.05 -9.15
C GLY A 35 1.03 1.29 -9.88
N VAL A 36 -0.08 0.80 -9.32
CA VAL A 36 -1.33 0.61 -10.09
C VAL A 36 -2.42 1.66 -9.82
N ASN A 37 -2.21 2.61 -8.91
CA ASN A 37 -3.27 3.49 -8.41
C ASN A 37 -2.95 5.00 -8.38
N TRP A 38 -1.71 5.41 -8.67
CA TRP A 38 -1.30 6.83 -8.68
C TRP A 38 -0.03 6.97 -9.51
N PRO A 39 0.20 8.03 -10.31
CA PRO A 39 -0.62 9.23 -10.50
C PRO A 39 -1.80 9.04 -11.47
N GLY A 40 -1.97 7.82 -12.01
CA GLY A 40 -3.17 7.42 -12.76
C GLY A 40 -4.14 6.63 -11.88
N GLY A 41 -4.92 5.73 -12.49
CA GLY A 41 -5.82 4.81 -11.78
C GLY A 41 -7.14 5.45 -11.35
N GLY A 42 -8.20 4.63 -11.23
CA GLY A 42 -9.52 5.10 -10.77
C GLY A 42 -10.47 5.62 -11.86
N GLY A 43 -10.49 5.01 -13.05
CA GLY A 43 -11.51 5.40 -14.05
C GLY A 43 -11.37 4.79 -15.44
N ALA A 44 -11.10 3.49 -15.52
CA ALA A 44 -11.19 2.82 -16.81
C ALA A 44 -12.68 2.77 -17.26
N PRO A 45 -12.98 3.09 -18.53
CA PRO A 45 -14.35 3.22 -19.03
C PRO A 45 -14.89 1.83 -19.37
N HIS A 46 -15.15 1.00 -18.36
CA HIS A 46 -15.85 -0.27 -18.54
C HIS A 46 -17.30 -0.01 -18.18
N GLY A 47 -18.19 -0.03 -19.19
CA GLY A 47 -19.59 0.38 -19.09
C GLY A 47 -20.50 -0.52 -18.22
N ASP A 48 -20.10 -0.76 -16.96
CA ASP A 48 -20.89 -1.42 -15.94
C ASP A 48 -21.59 -0.40 -15.00
N PRO A 49 -22.72 -0.80 -14.38
CA PRO A 49 -23.60 0.11 -13.66
C PRO A 49 -23.05 0.53 -12.30
N ASP A 50 -22.78 1.83 -12.20
CA ASP A 50 -22.90 2.75 -11.05
C ASP A 50 -22.35 2.25 -9.70
N PRO A 51 -21.07 2.51 -9.41
CA PRO A 51 -20.46 2.09 -8.16
C PRO A 51 -20.87 3.01 -7.01
N GLN A 52 -21.52 2.44 -6.00
CA GLN A 52 -21.85 3.11 -4.74
C GLN A 52 -20.76 2.80 -3.71
N ILE A 53 -20.47 3.75 -2.81
CA ILE A 53 -19.72 3.48 -1.58
C ILE A 53 -20.47 2.37 -0.83
N ASP A 54 -19.83 1.22 -0.63
CA ASP A 54 -20.39 0.16 0.21
C ASP A 54 -20.25 0.60 1.67
N GLU A 55 -21.35 0.64 2.43
CA GLU A 55 -21.29 0.92 3.88
C GLU A 55 -20.46 -0.12 4.65
N ASN A 56 -20.12 -1.26 4.04
CA ASN A 56 -19.24 -2.30 4.57
C ASN A 56 -17.87 -2.36 3.85
N GLY A 57 -17.53 -1.36 3.03
CA GLY A 57 -16.36 -1.43 2.16
C GLY A 57 -15.90 -0.09 1.60
N TYR A 58 -14.89 -0.16 0.74
CA TYR A 58 -14.32 1.03 0.11
C TYR A 58 -15.13 1.45 -1.13
N PRO A 59 -14.95 2.68 -1.65
CA PRO A 59 -15.62 3.16 -2.86
C PRO A 59 -15.35 2.27 -4.10
N LYS A 60 -15.95 2.51 -5.26
CA LYS A 60 -15.69 1.72 -6.49
C LYS A 60 -15.62 2.61 -7.75
N ASP A 61 -14.94 2.08 -8.78
CA ASP A 61 -14.67 2.42 -10.20
C ASP A 61 -14.73 3.87 -10.74
N SER A 62 -15.46 4.80 -10.12
CA SER A 62 -15.56 6.21 -10.55
C SER A 62 -14.77 7.17 -9.66
N GLU A 63 -14.12 6.67 -8.62
CA GLU A 63 -13.29 7.44 -7.70
C GLU A 63 -11.79 7.15 -7.88
N ILE A 64 -10.97 8.20 -7.74
CA ILE A 64 -9.51 8.09 -7.68
C ILE A 64 -9.16 7.36 -6.40
N TRP A 65 -8.34 6.32 -6.52
CA TRP A 65 -7.87 5.56 -5.37
C TRP A 65 -6.54 6.10 -4.87
N PRO A 66 -6.35 6.27 -3.56
CA PRO A 66 -5.05 6.68 -3.09
C PRO A 66 -4.02 5.56 -3.27
N MET A 67 -2.79 5.92 -3.61
CA MET A 67 -1.66 5.01 -3.42
C MET A 67 -1.45 4.77 -1.93
N ARG A 68 -1.26 3.51 -1.55
CA ARG A 68 -1.12 3.14 -0.15
C ARG A 68 0.30 2.74 0.20
N VAL A 69 0.79 3.31 1.28
CA VAL A 69 1.96 2.85 2.02
C VAL A 69 1.45 2.26 3.32
N TYR A 70 1.23 0.95 3.33
CA TYR A 70 0.69 0.24 4.49
C TYR A 70 1.84 -0.33 5.32
N ILE A 71 1.76 -0.15 6.63
CA ILE A 71 2.80 -0.52 7.59
C ILE A 71 2.22 -1.50 8.62
N GLY A 72 3.04 -2.42 9.10
CA GLY A 72 2.66 -3.33 10.16
C GLY A 72 3.86 -3.91 10.90
N PRO A 73 3.63 -4.70 11.96
CA PRO A 73 2.32 -5.06 12.49
C PRO A 73 1.68 -3.92 13.29
N SER A 74 0.34 -3.83 13.24
CA SER A 74 -0.50 -2.93 14.04
C SER A 74 -1.44 -3.74 14.93
N LEU A 75 -1.67 -3.30 16.16
CA LEU A 75 -2.62 -3.92 17.08
C LEU A 75 -4.01 -3.29 17.02
N ASP A 76 -4.08 -2.00 16.72
CA ASP A 76 -5.30 -1.22 16.62
C ASP A 76 -5.15 -0.16 15.52
N HIS A 77 -6.21 0.61 15.29
CA HIS A 77 -6.26 1.64 14.26
C HIS A 77 -6.33 3.07 14.82
N ASP A 78 -6.46 3.24 16.14
CA ASP A 78 -6.64 4.54 16.78
C ASP A 78 -5.34 5.14 17.33
N VAL A 79 -4.23 4.40 17.27
CA VAL A 79 -2.90 4.95 17.54
C VAL A 79 -1.88 4.53 16.50
N VAL A 80 -0.74 5.22 16.49
CA VAL A 80 0.41 4.84 15.66
C VAL A 80 1.31 3.90 16.46
N ASN A 81 1.37 2.64 16.06
CA ASN A 81 2.05 1.53 16.72
C ASN A 81 3.53 1.41 16.34
N GLN A 82 3.90 1.66 15.08
CA GLN A 82 5.25 1.64 14.53
C GLN A 82 5.69 3.06 14.12
N PRO A 83 5.81 4.01 15.07
CA PRO A 83 6.07 5.42 14.76
C PRO A 83 7.39 5.65 14.01
N GLY A 84 8.37 4.76 14.17
CA GLY A 84 9.64 4.82 13.42
C GLY A 84 9.43 4.62 11.91
N MET A 85 8.66 3.60 11.51
CA MET A 85 8.44 3.30 10.09
C MET A 85 7.43 4.27 9.46
N VAL A 86 6.39 4.65 10.20
CA VAL A 86 5.44 5.69 9.76
C VAL A 86 6.15 7.02 9.56
N GLY A 87 6.98 7.42 10.53
CA GLY A 87 7.78 8.65 10.45
C GLY A 87 8.77 8.62 9.28
N LEU A 88 9.48 7.51 9.07
CA LEU A 88 10.40 7.33 7.95
C LEU A 88 9.67 7.44 6.60
N SER A 89 8.55 6.73 6.43
CA SER A 89 7.76 6.78 5.19
C SER A 89 7.21 8.18 4.94
N ASN A 90 6.68 8.86 5.96
CA ASN A 90 6.22 10.24 5.83
C ASN A 90 7.36 11.19 5.44
N TRP A 91 8.53 11.07 6.06
CA TRP A 91 9.68 11.91 5.71
C TRP A 91 10.15 11.66 4.27
N ILE A 92 10.23 10.40 3.83
CA ILE A 92 10.61 10.08 2.45
C ILE A 92 9.60 10.68 1.47
N GLY A 93 8.31 10.43 1.67
CA GLY A 93 7.29 10.92 0.76
C GLY A 93 7.20 12.45 0.73
N SER A 94 7.15 13.10 1.89
CA SER A 94 7.02 14.57 1.96
C SER A 94 8.31 15.32 1.58
N ASP A 95 9.45 14.99 2.17
CA ASP A 95 10.68 15.77 2.01
C ASP A 95 11.56 15.26 0.85
N ALA A 96 11.83 13.95 0.80
CA ALA A 96 12.74 13.40 -0.20
C ALA A 96 12.10 13.30 -1.60
N LEU A 97 10.80 13.05 -1.67
CA LEU A 97 10.04 12.91 -2.93
C LEU A 97 9.15 14.13 -3.24
N GLY A 98 8.95 15.06 -2.31
CA GLY A 98 8.21 16.31 -2.54
C GLY A 98 6.70 16.09 -2.75
N LEU A 99 6.10 15.16 -2.02
CA LEU A 99 4.69 14.79 -2.11
C LEU A 99 3.85 15.32 -0.94
N GLU A 100 4.31 16.36 -0.26
CA GLU A 100 3.68 16.89 0.96
C GLU A 100 2.24 17.39 0.75
N GLU A 101 1.88 17.78 -0.48
CA GLU A 101 0.53 18.25 -0.81
C GLU A 101 -0.43 17.10 -1.16
N GLN A 102 0.11 15.95 -1.59
CA GLN A 102 -0.66 14.78 -2.04
C GLN A 102 -0.85 13.73 -0.93
N MET A 103 -0.04 13.80 0.13
CA MET A 103 0.03 12.77 1.16
C MET A 103 -0.80 13.05 2.41
N GLY A 104 -1.39 11.99 2.97
CA GLY A 104 -2.00 11.98 4.30
C GLY A 104 -1.56 10.79 5.14
N THR A 105 -1.54 10.93 6.47
CA THR A 105 -1.39 9.80 7.39
C THR A 105 -2.72 9.48 8.03
N LEU A 106 -3.25 8.26 7.82
CA LEU A 106 -4.53 7.87 8.41
C LEU A 106 -4.35 7.33 9.83
N VAL A 107 -5.17 7.84 10.75
CA VAL A 107 -5.32 7.32 12.12
C VAL A 107 -6.80 7.34 12.47
N GLY A 108 -7.40 6.19 12.75
CA GLY A 108 -8.83 5.97 12.93
C GLY A 108 -9.39 6.38 14.30
N VAL A 109 -8.89 7.44 14.92
CA VAL A 109 -9.37 7.88 16.25
C VAL A 109 -10.84 8.28 16.17
N ASN A 110 -11.70 7.64 16.98
CA ASN A 110 -13.15 7.83 17.01
C ASN A 110 -13.94 7.31 15.79
N TYR A 111 -13.31 6.53 14.92
CA TYR A 111 -14.01 5.84 13.82
C TYR A 111 -14.21 4.36 14.15
N SER A 112 -15.11 3.69 13.43
CA SER A 112 -15.36 2.27 13.62
C SER A 112 -14.28 1.41 12.94
N ASP A 113 -13.91 0.28 13.55
CA ASP A 113 -12.95 -0.67 12.97
C ASP A 113 -13.32 -1.12 11.55
N GLU A 114 -14.61 -1.11 11.22
CA GLU A 114 -15.15 -1.55 9.92
C GLU A 114 -14.90 -0.52 8.81
N THR A 115 -14.99 0.78 9.11
CA THR A 115 -15.02 1.85 8.09
C THR A 115 -13.92 2.90 8.23
N TRP A 116 -13.11 2.85 9.28
CA TRP A 116 -12.21 3.96 9.65
C TRP A 116 -11.30 4.45 8.52
N LYS A 117 -10.76 3.55 7.70
CA LYS A 117 -9.85 3.94 6.61
C LYS A 117 -10.56 4.81 5.58
N THR A 118 -11.79 4.44 5.21
CA THR A 118 -12.63 5.22 4.29
C THR A 118 -13.06 6.53 4.94
N ASP A 119 -13.57 6.49 6.17
CA ASP A 119 -14.10 7.67 6.85
C ASP A 119 -13.02 8.73 7.09
N VAL A 120 -11.84 8.32 7.58
CA VAL A 120 -10.71 9.23 7.79
C VAL A 120 -10.23 9.80 6.46
N TRP A 121 -10.12 8.97 5.41
CA TRP A 121 -9.69 9.44 4.09
C TRP A 121 -10.65 10.49 3.52
N LEU A 122 -11.97 10.29 3.67
CA LEU A 122 -12.98 11.28 3.28
C LEU A 122 -12.87 12.57 4.09
N ASP A 123 -12.72 12.46 5.42
CA ASP A 123 -12.59 13.63 6.31
C ASP A 123 -11.28 14.40 6.12
N MET A 124 -10.26 13.76 5.56
CA MET A 124 -9.00 14.37 5.15
C MET A 124 -9.02 15.00 3.75
N ASP A 125 -10.20 15.12 3.14
CA ASP A 125 -10.38 15.64 1.77
C ASP A 125 -9.64 14.79 0.71
N ARG A 126 -9.66 13.47 0.91
CA ARG A 126 -9.24 12.45 -0.08
C ARG A 126 -7.79 12.65 -0.59
N PRO A 127 -6.76 12.61 0.28
CA PRO A 127 -5.37 12.65 -0.17
C PRO A 127 -5.09 11.55 -1.20
N GLU A 128 -4.25 11.85 -2.18
CA GLU A 128 -3.93 10.96 -3.30
C GLU A 128 -2.95 9.84 -2.91
N ILE A 129 -2.23 10.02 -1.79
CA ILE A 129 -1.32 9.04 -1.23
C ILE A 129 -1.58 8.95 0.27
N ILE A 130 -1.72 7.73 0.80
CA ILE A 130 -1.94 7.52 2.23
C ILE A 130 -0.87 6.62 2.85
N VAL A 131 -0.33 7.08 3.98
CA VAL A 131 0.50 6.28 4.88
C VAL A 131 -0.37 5.85 6.06
N TYR A 132 -0.43 4.56 6.36
CA TYR A 132 -1.23 4.08 7.48
C TYR A 132 -0.73 2.73 7.98
N GLU A 133 -1.17 2.35 9.17
CA GLU A 133 -0.92 1.03 9.72
C GLU A 133 -2.12 0.10 9.53
N ASP A 134 -1.85 -1.11 9.10
CA ASP A 134 -2.89 -2.11 8.88
C ASP A 134 -2.83 -3.17 9.98
N THR A 135 -3.97 -3.40 10.63
CA THR A 135 -4.15 -4.54 11.56
C THR A 135 -4.27 -5.87 10.81
N THR A 136 -4.40 -5.81 9.47
CA THR A 136 -4.47 -6.97 8.60
C THR A 136 -3.31 -6.98 7.61
N ALA A 137 -2.67 -8.14 7.46
CA ALA A 137 -1.66 -8.37 6.44
C ALA A 137 -2.15 -9.41 5.43
N ARG A 138 -2.12 -9.06 4.14
CA ARG A 138 -2.40 -9.92 2.99
C ARG A 138 -1.19 -9.88 2.06
N SER A 139 -0.74 -11.03 1.54
CA SER A 139 0.55 -11.24 0.81
C SER A 139 1.72 -11.68 1.69
N ASP A 140 2.93 -11.78 1.11
CA ASP A 140 4.14 -12.35 1.72
C ASP A 140 4.51 -11.70 3.05
N HIS A 141 4.34 -10.37 3.16
CA HIS A 141 4.65 -9.61 4.38
C HIS A 141 3.91 -10.09 5.63
N ALA A 142 2.76 -10.75 5.47
CA ALA A 142 2.03 -11.33 6.59
C ALA A 142 2.85 -12.42 7.29
N SER A 143 3.53 -13.27 6.53
CA SER A 143 4.42 -14.31 7.08
C SER A 143 5.61 -13.73 7.85
N PHE A 144 6.09 -12.56 7.46
CA PHE A 144 7.18 -11.85 8.16
C PHE A 144 6.68 -11.21 9.46
N GLN A 145 5.50 -10.60 9.44
CA GLN A 145 4.87 -10.07 10.66
C GLN A 145 4.54 -11.19 11.65
N GLU A 146 3.83 -12.22 11.19
CA GLU A 146 3.27 -13.30 12.02
C GLU A 146 4.36 -14.20 12.62
N ASN A 147 5.35 -14.62 11.81
CA ASN A 147 6.33 -15.62 12.24
C ASN A 147 7.59 -15.01 12.86
N LEU A 148 7.97 -13.79 12.48
CA LEU A 148 9.23 -13.16 12.90
C LEU A 148 9.05 -11.86 13.68
N GLY A 149 7.83 -11.30 13.74
CA GLY A 149 7.61 -9.97 14.34
C GLY A 149 8.30 -8.85 13.57
N THR A 150 8.62 -9.06 12.29
CA THR A 150 9.31 -8.09 11.44
C THR A 150 8.41 -6.88 11.15
N VAL A 151 8.97 -5.67 11.20
CA VAL A 151 8.26 -4.47 10.73
C VAL A 151 8.21 -4.49 9.22
N THR A 152 7.03 -4.39 8.65
CA THR A 152 6.86 -4.42 7.20
C THR A 152 6.29 -3.11 6.70
N VAL A 153 6.68 -2.74 5.49
CA VAL A 153 6.09 -1.65 4.72
C VAL A 153 5.76 -2.18 3.35
N GLY A 154 4.60 -1.85 2.82
CA GLY A 154 4.25 -2.24 1.48
C GLY A 154 3.57 -1.12 0.70
N PHE A 155 3.71 -1.23 -0.61
CA PHE A 155 3.20 -0.28 -1.59
C PHE A 155 2.16 -1.00 -2.41
N GLY A 156 0.91 -0.55 -2.37
CA GLY A 156 -0.14 -1.26 -3.11
C GLY A 156 -1.33 -0.41 -3.49
N GLY A 157 -1.90 -0.74 -4.65
CA GLY A 157 -3.31 -0.48 -4.91
C GLY A 157 -4.17 -1.46 -4.10
N LEU A 158 -5.44 -1.16 -3.86
CA LEU A 158 -6.32 -2.09 -3.15
C LEU A 158 -6.41 -3.45 -3.88
N VAL A 159 -6.31 -4.54 -3.11
CA VAL A 159 -7.17 -5.71 -3.34
C VAL A 159 -8.58 -5.13 -3.32
N ASP A 160 -9.30 -5.15 -4.45
CA ASP A 160 -10.63 -4.56 -4.69
C ASP A 160 -10.65 -3.19 -5.44
N GLY A 161 -9.49 -2.57 -5.74
CA GLY A 161 -9.45 -1.29 -6.45
C GLY A 161 -9.20 -1.41 -7.96
N TYR A 162 -8.34 -2.35 -8.38
CA TYR A 162 -8.10 -2.65 -9.80
C TYR A 162 -9.04 -3.78 -10.26
N TRP A 163 -9.94 -3.45 -11.19
CA TRP A 163 -11.01 -4.36 -11.64
C TRP A 163 -10.48 -5.69 -12.18
N CYS A 164 -9.40 -5.67 -12.96
CA CYS A 164 -8.87 -6.89 -13.57
C CYS A 164 -7.97 -7.72 -12.65
N TYR A 165 -7.84 -7.37 -11.37
CA TYR A 165 -7.05 -8.14 -10.40
C TYR A 165 -7.49 -9.62 -10.37
N HIS A 166 -6.53 -10.54 -10.55
CA HIS A 166 -6.76 -11.99 -10.66
C HIS A 166 -7.73 -12.44 -11.76
N GLN A 167 -8.04 -11.58 -12.73
CA GLN A 167 -8.89 -11.90 -13.86
C GLN A 167 -8.06 -12.14 -15.12
N THR A 168 -8.64 -12.79 -16.12
CA THR A 168 -7.94 -13.00 -17.41
C THR A 168 -7.74 -11.71 -18.21
N CYS A 169 -8.40 -10.63 -17.83
CA CYS A 169 -8.19 -9.31 -18.40
C CYS A 169 -6.95 -8.61 -17.83
N ASP A 170 -6.31 -9.15 -16.78
CA ASP A 170 -5.07 -8.60 -16.24
C ASP A 170 -3.92 -8.70 -17.25
N THR A 171 -3.76 -7.65 -18.04
CA THR A 171 -2.81 -7.59 -19.14
C THR A 171 -2.13 -6.22 -19.12
N LEU A 172 -0.94 -6.13 -19.74
CA LEU A 172 -0.25 -4.84 -19.85
C LEU A 172 -1.13 -3.76 -20.50
N GLN A 173 -1.87 -4.11 -21.55
CA GLN A 173 -2.77 -3.16 -22.22
C GLN A 173 -3.86 -2.65 -21.27
N GLU A 174 -4.48 -3.57 -20.50
CA GLU A 174 -5.48 -3.21 -19.51
C GLU A 174 -4.91 -2.29 -18.42
N MET A 175 -3.70 -2.58 -17.96
CA MET A 175 -2.99 -1.75 -16.98
C MET A 175 -2.66 -0.35 -17.53
N GLU A 176 -2.24 -0.26 -18.79
CA GLU A 176 -2.03 1.03 -19.45
C GLU A 176 -3.36 1.79 -19.57
N ASP A 177 -4.44 1.16 -20.01
CA ASP A 177 -5.76 1.79 -20.13
C ASP A 177 -6.31 2.23 -18.76
N TRP A 178 -6.06 1.44 -17.71
CA TRP A 178 -6.40 1.75 -16.32
C TRP A 178 -5.64 2.96 -15.78
N MET A 179 -4.36 3.08 -16.12
CA MET A 179 -3.49 4.17 -15.68
C MET A 179 -3.67 5.44 -16.51
N ASP A 180 -4.42 5.44 -17.61
CA ASP A 180 -4.57 6.60 -18.50
C ASP A 180 -5.52 7.65 -17.92
N THR A 181 -5.02 8.88 -17.80
CA THR A 181 -5.75 10.03 -17.24
C THR A 181 -6.26 11.00 -18.31
N ASN A 182 -6.05 10.73 -19.60
CA ASN A 182 -6.45 11.64 -20.66
C ASN A 182 -7.98 11.76 -20.76
N GLY A 183 -8.49 12.99 -20.69
CA GLY A 183 -9.91 13.31 -20.78
C GLY A 183 -10.74 12.78 -19.61
N LYS A 184 -10.11 12.37 -18.50
CA LYS A 184 -10.79 11.78 -17.34
C LYS A 184 -11.30 12.82 -16.35
N GLY A 185 -10.79 14.06 -16.41
CA GLY A 185 -11.20 15.14 -15.51
C GLY A 185 -10.67 14.98 -14.08
N TYR A 186 -9.70 14.10 -13.89
CA TYR A 186 -8.92 13.95 -12.67
C TYR A 186 -7.44 13.73 -12.99
N GLY A 187 -6.57 14.02 -12.03
CA GLY A 187 -5.12 13.90 -12.21
C GLY A 187 -4.57 14.81 -13.31
N GLU A 188 -3.27 14.69 -13.57
CA GLU A 188 -2.66 15.32 -14.73
C GLU A 188 -2.88 14.47 -15.99
N GLU A 189 -3.25 15.10 -17.10
CA GLU A 189 -3.44 14.45 -18.40
C GLU A 189 -2.14 13.77 -18.88
N ASN A 190 -2.11 12.45 -18.82
CA ASN A 190 -0.96 11.63 -19.17
C ASN A 190 -1.43 10.29 -19.75
N THR A 191 -0.61 9.71 -20.63
CA THR A 191 -0.85 8.35 -21.13
C THR A 191 -0.70 7.33 -19.99
N GLY A 192 -1.41 6.21 -20.10
CA GLY A 192 -1.26 5.06 -19.22
C GLY A 192 0.18 4.62 -18.96
N VAL A 193 0.97 4.49 -20.03
CA VAL A 193 2.40 4.12 -19.97
C VAL A 193 3.20 5.09 -19.10
N ALA A 194 3.00 6.40 -19.30
CA ALA A 194 3.71 7.43 -18.54
C ALA A 194 3.35 7.35 -17.05
N ASN A 195 2.07 7.20 -16.72
CA ASN A 195 1.61 7.10 -15.34
C ASN A 195 2.13 5.81 -14.67
N LEU A 196 2.11 4.67 -15.36
CA LEU A 196 2.66 3.41 -14.83
C LEU A 196 4.17 3.51 -14.57
N VAL A 197 4.93 4.09 -15.51
CA VAL A 197 6.38 4.32 -15.34
C VAL A 197 6.66 5.25 -14.17
N ASN A 198 5.95 6.38 -14.08
CA ASN A 198 6.12 7.34 -12.99
C ASN A 198 5.79 6.71 -11.63
N SER A 199 4.74 5.89 -11.56
CA SER A 199 4.35 5.19 -10.34
C SER A 199 5.43 4.22 -9.86
N LEU A 200 5.96 3.40 -10.78
CA LEU A 200 7.03 2.44 -10.47
C LEU A 200 8.33 3.16 -10.11
N ASP A 201 8.68 4.26 -10.77
CA ASP A 201 9.87 5.06 -10.43
C ASP A 201 9.75 5.62 -9.01
N LEU A 202 8.61 6.24 -8.67
CA LEU A 202 8.34 6.76 -7.33
C LEU A 202 8.47 5.67 -6.26
N ILE A 203 7.77 4.55 -6.42
CA ILE A 203 7.79 3.44 -5.45
C ILE A 203 9.20 2.85 -5.34
N THR A 204 9.92 2.74 -6.44
CA THR A 204 11.30 2.23 -6.45
C THR A 204 12.20 3.14 -5.62
N TRP A 205 12.14 4.46 -5.82
CA TRP A 205 12.92 5.41 -5.02
C TRP A 205 12.53 5.36 -3.54
N TRP A 206 11.23 5.29 -3.24
CA TRP A 206 10.75 5.20 -1.87
C TRP A 206 11.25 3.93 -1.17
N ALA A 207 11.09 2.77 -1.81
CA ALA A 207 11.58 1.49 -1.29
C ALA A 207 13.10 1.49 -1.11
N LEU A 208 13.85 2.08 -2.04
CA LEU A 208 15.30 2.16 -1.98
C LEU A 208 15.79 3.08 -0.85
N LEU A 209 15.09 4.19 -0.59
CA LEU A 209 15.39 5.07 0.54
C LEU A 209 15.08 4.40 1.89
N ILE A 210 13.98 3.64 1.98
CA ILE A 210 13.70 2.79 3.15
C ILE A 210 14.80 1.76 3.34
N PHE A 211 15.19 1.08 2.27
CA PHE A 211 16.25 0.07 2.30
C PHE A 211 17.56 0.65 2.84
N PHE A 212 18.03 1.78 2.31
CA PHE A 212 19.28 2.39 2.78
C PHE A 212 19.20 2.87 4.24
N HIS A 213 18.06 3.44 4.64
CA HIS A 213 17.87 3.81 6.04
C HIS A 213 17.93 2.58 6.96
N CYS A 214 17.20 1.51 6.63
CA CYS A 214 17.13 0.32 7.45
C CYS A 214 18.42 -0.52 7.44
N ASP A 215 19.26 -0.42 6.40
CA ASP A 215 20.59 -1.03 6.36
C ASP A 215 21.54 -0.36 7.37
N GLU A 216 21.50 0.97 7.48
CA GLU A 216 22.32 1.72 8.44
C GLU A 216 21.72 1.71 9.87
N SER A 217 20.41 1.90 9.98
CA SER A 217 19.65 2.08 11.22
C SER A 217 18.31 1.34 11.12
N PRO A 218 18.29 0.03 11.42
CA PRO A 218 17.08 -0.76 11.35
C PRO A 218 15.94 -0.19 12.19
N VAL A 219 14.73 -0.16 11.63
CA VAL A 219 13.52 0.18 12.39
C VAL A 219 13.02 -1.08 13.06
N LEU A 220 13.26 -1.23 14.35
CA LEU A 220 12.80 -2.39 15.12
C LEU A 220 11.31 -2.28 15.45
N ASN A 221 10.66 -3.43 15.58
CA ASN A 221 9.27 -3.51 16.01
C ASN A 221 9.12 -2.91 17.40
N ALA A 222 8.22 -1.94 17.56
CA ALA A 222 7.99 -1.23 18.81
C ALA A 222 7.46 -2.13 19.95
N TYR A 223 7.04 -3.36 19.63
CA TYR A 223 6.58 -4.35 20.60
C TYR A 223 7.67 -5.35 21.04
N LEU A 224 8.86 -5.32 20.44
CA LEU A 224 9.99 -6.20 20.78
C LEU A 224 10.95 -5.57 21.78
#